data_AF-A0A6L4WNI5-F1
#
_entry.id   AF-A0A6L4WNI5-F1
#
_cell.length_a   1.000
_cell.length_b   1.000
_cell.length_c   1.000
_cell.angle_alpha   90.00
_cell.angle_beta   90.00
_cell.angle_gamma   90.00
#
_symmetry.space_group_name_H-M   'P 1'
#
loop_
_entity.id
_entity.type
_entity.pdbx_description
1 polymer ?
#
loop_
_entity_poly.entity_id
_entity_poly.type
_entity_poly.pdbx_seq_one_letter_code
_entity_poly.pdbx_strand_id
1 'polypeptide(L)'
;MIFNGKLVDKTIRPTKKQLFNEEQKKLLKNRKVVQLNKFIKGDVSAFSVNDLKIFKLIISKVDSKESLFKDFYEITTDEIKALNINEKHLYSETRKTLRRLANIYITFDEGESIREVGLIRNDFKFEKYTKKVLINFNKDMDEYLINLKKNFFMYDLIDIVNFKFKHTIKFYEYIKSQSLNVIKLKIETIKDILDLKNKYSRYTNFRTDVLEVILEEINESSNTLYISYTEERVGPKVEYIIFHVKRIKSDLILENNSNKNKYGYLIGKECEYLDKFYILDSVDTEKYIISLKEALTNNFTNIVKDNDIGLAETLKALFKKEFIESSSIDVEVDEVQRLLTVKDFKKFKEQVIKQYLGKQLVNNLPGYDKEDIISVQDETGYLINTTSGAALKKEDSLIIWRHLYKNRDLVGKIVKDDPTKEYINKIFTIKKKNEFGDREVFKYMITDIKEEDESGNSKYRLFIQNLNDPLAEIEKSKSLLTFEQLKIYIEENSKEDS
;
A
#
# COMPACT_ATOMS: atom_id res chain seq x y z
N MET A 1 41.57 4.14 -32.88
CA MET A 1 40.67 5.32 -32.82
C MET A 1 39.28 4.79 -32.48
N ILE A 2 38.79 4.91 -31.25
CA ILE A 2 38.07 6.02 -30.58
C ILE A 2 36.74 5.41 -30.08
N PHE A 3 36.76 5.14 -28.78
CA PHE A 3 35.71 5.22 -27.75
C PHE A 3 34.39 4.43 -27.84
N ASN A 4 34.36 3.45 -26.93
CA ASN A 4 33.23 2.95 -26.15
C ASN A 4 32.30 4.07 -25.61
N GLY A 5 31.00 3.92 -25.83
CA GLY A 5 29.95 4.50 -24.99
C GLY A 5 29.21 3.40 -24.24
N LYS A 6 29.71 3.01 -23.06
CA LYS A 6 28.95 2.19 -22.10
C LYS A 6 27.80 3.07 -21.56
N LEU A 7 26.55 2.73 -21.89
CA LEU A 7 25.39 3.16 -21.13
C LEU A 7 25.45 2.45 -19.77
N VAL A 8 25.90 3.20 -18.78
CA VAL A 8 25.93 2.80 -17.37
C VAL A 8 24.49 2.74 -16.88
N ASP A 9 24.06 1.54 -16.46
CA ASP A 9 22.86 1.32 -15.68
C ASP A 9 22.99 2.08 -14.34
N LYS A 10 22.39 3.28 -14.29
CA LYS A 10 22.31 4.08 -13.07
C LYS A 10 21.11 3.57 -12.25
N THR A 11 21.35 2.57 -11.42
CA THR A 11 20.49 2.33 -10.25
C THR A 11 20.50 3.60 -9.40
N ILE A 12 19.38 4.32 -9.38
CA ILE A 12 19.22 5.58 -8.64
C ILE A 12 19.35 5.25 -7.15
N ARG A 13 20.45 5.70 -6.52
CA ARG A 13 20.66 5.54 -5.08
C ARG A 13 19.61 6.38 -4.32
N PRO A 14 18.97 5.83 -3.28
CA PRO A 14 17.96 6.56 -2.51
C PRO A 14 18.55 7.82 -1.88
N THR A 15 17.78 8.91 -1.90
CA THR A 15 18.18 10.19 -1.30
C THR A 15 18.26 10.07 0.23
N LYS A 16 19.05 10.93 0.89
CA LYS A 16 19.11 10.99 2.37
C LYS A 16 17.74 11.11 3.02
N LYS A 17 16.82 11.86 2.41
CA LYS A 17 15.43 12.03 2.88
C LYS A 17 14.63 10.73 2.75
N GLN A 18 14.80 9.98 1.67
CA GLN A 18 14.14 8.68 1.50
C GLN A 18 14.64 7.65 2.52
N LEU A 19 15.96 7.56 2.71
CA LEU A 19 16.57 6.68 3.72
C LEU A 19 16.08 7.01 5.14
N PHE A 20 16.01 8.31 5.48
CA PHE A 20 15.49 8.76 6.76
C PHE A 20 14.01 8.38 6.94
N ASN A 21 13.17 8.58 5.92
CA ASN A 21 11.75 8.21 5.98
C ASN A 21 11.55 6.69 6.12
N GLU A 22 12.38 5.86 5.48
CA GLU A 22 12.35 4.40 5.64
C GLU A 22 12.76 3.97 7.05
N GLU A 23 13.81 4.58 7.59
CA GLU A 23 14.28 4.34 8.96
C GLU A 23 13.21 4.76 9.99
N GLN A 24 12.56 5.92 9.79
CA GLN A 24 11.43 6.38 10.60
C GLN A 24 10.28 5.37 10.59
N LYS A 25 9.87 4.91 9.39
CA LYS A 25 8.82 3.89 9.24
C LYS A 25 9.19 2.58 9.93
N LYS A 26 10.47 2.19 9.88
CA LYS A 26 10.96 0.97 10.53
C LYS A 26 10.95 1.09 12.06
N LEU A 27 11.45 2.20 12.61
CA LEU A 27 11.54 2.44 14.06
C LEU A 27 10.16 2.60 14.71
N LEU A 28 9.24 3.28 14.04
CA LEU A 28 7.90 3.56 14.55
C LEU A 28 6.85 2.58 14.03
N LYS A 29 7.27 1.49 13.38
CA LYS A 29 6.37 0.47 12.84
C LYS A 29 5.46 -0.08 13.95
N ASN A 30 4.17 -0.16 13.67
CA ASN A 30 3.15 -0.68 14.59
C ASN A 30 3.03 0.06 15.93
N ARG A 31 3.63 1.27 16.07
CA ARG A 31 3.42 2.12 17.25
C ARG A 31 2.07 2.79 17.14
N LYS A 32 1.14 2.41 18.03
CA LYS A 32 -0.19 3.02 18.11
C LYS A 32 -0.29 3.91 19.33
N VAL A 33 -0.89 5.07 19.14
CA VAL A 33 -1.31 5.93 20.24
C VAL A 33 -2.75 5.56 20.55
N VAL A 34 -3.05 5.28 21.82
CA VAL A 34 -4.40 4.96 22.30
C VAL A 34 -4.71 5.85 23.49
N GLN A 35 -5.84 6.55 23.43
CA GLN A 35 -6.28 7.42 24.53
C GLN A 35 -7.80 7.61 24.51
N LEU A 36 -8.38 7.92 25.67
CA LEU A 36 -9.80 8.21 25.83
C LEU A 36 -10.18 9.50 25.08
N ASN A 37 -11.33 9.50 24.41
CA ASN A 37 -11.82 10.65 23.61
C ASN A 37 -11.91 11.94 24.44
N LYS A 38 -12.22 11.82 25.75
CA LYS A 38 -12.31 12.96 26.67
C LYS A 38 -11.03 13.79 26.71
N PHE A 39 -9.86 13.15 26.55
CA PHE A 39 -8.55 13.81 26.66
C PHE A 39 -8.33 14.89 25.58
N ILE A 40 -8.98 14.76 24.41
CA ILE A 40 -8.85 15.73 23.29
C ILE A 40 -9.33 17.14 23.70
N LYS A 41 -10.27 17.22 24.65
CA LYS A 41 -10.83 18.50 25.11
C LYS A 41 -9.85 19.34 25.94
N GLY A 42 -8.75 18.74 26.39
CA GLY A 42 -7.78 19.43 27.21
C GLY A 42 -7.06 20.55 26.46
N ASP A 43 -6.82 21.68 27.13
CA ASP A 43 -6.06 22.79 26.56
C ASP A 43 -4.56 22.44 26.46
N VAL A 44 -4.01 22.52 25.24
CA VAL A 44 -2.59 22.26 24.96
C VAL A 44 -1.83 23.49 24.48
N SER A 45 -2.38 24.69 24.70
CA SER A 45 -1.81 25.96 24.28
C SER A 45 -0.37 26.18 24.74
N ALA A 46 -0.02 25.68 25.93
CA ALA A 46 1.32 25.84 26.50
C ALA A 46 2.39 24.92 25.86
N PHE A 47 1.96 23.92 25.08
CA PHE A 47 2.84 22.99 24.40
C PHE A 47 3.15 23.44 22.96
N SER A 48 4.36 23.09 22.52
CA SER A 48 4.82 23.13 21.14
C SER A 48 4.41 21.82 20.43
N VAL A 49 4.54 21.81 19.10
CA VAL A 49 4.33 20.59 18.30
C VAL A 49 5.26 19.45 18.73
N ASN A 50 6.52 19.77 19.11
CA ASN A 50 7.49 18.76 19.53
C ASN A 50 7.15 18.16 20.89
N ASP A 51 6.60 18.94 21.83
CA ASP A 51 6.18 18.36 23.10
C ASP A 51 5.06 17.37 22.90
N LEU A 52 4.08 17.72 22.05
CA LEU A 52 2.99 16.84 21.74
C LEU A 52 3.51 15.57 21.07
N LYS A 53 4.40 15.65 20.08
CA LYS A 53 4.98 14.45 19.44
C LYS A 53 5.70 13.55 20.45
N ILE A 54 6.55 14.11 21.31
CA ILE A 54 7.25 13.34 22.35
C ILE A 54 6.26 12.73 23.33
N PHE A 55 5.24 13.49 23.74
CA PHE A 55 4.20 12.98 24.63
C PHE A 55 3.42 11.82 24.01
N LYS A 56 3.03 11.93 22.73
CA LYS A 56 2.36 10.85 22.00
C LYS A 56 3.27 9.63 21.79
N LEU A 57 4.58 9.83 21.62
CA LEU A 57 5.55 8.74 21.64
C LEU A 57 5.54 8.01 22.99
N ILE A 58 5.53 8.73 24.11
CA ILE A 58 5.45 8.12 25.45
C ILE A 58 4.12 7.38 25.63
N ILE A 59 2.99 7.97 25.22
CA ILE A 59 1.67 7.30 25.24
C ILE A 59 1.69 6.02 24.41
N SER A 60 2.38 5.99 23.28
CA SER A 60 2.48 4.78 22.43
C SER A 60 3.21 3.59 23.09
N LYS A 61 3.83 3.79 24.26
CA LYS A 61 4.45 2.74 25.08
C LYS A 61 3.49 2.10 26.07
N VAL A 62 2.33 2.70 26.29
CA VAL A 62 1.30 2.22 27.22
C VAL A 62 0.46 1.15 26.54
N ASP A 63 0.26 0.02 27.22
CA ASP A 63 -0.78 -0.93 26.82
C ASP A 63 -2.10 -0.53 27.49
N SER A 64 -3.04 -0.04 26.69
CA SER A 64 -4.36 0.41 27.15
C SER A 64 -5.22 -0.64 27.86
N LYS A 65 -4.83 -1.93 27.80
CA LYS A 65 -5.52 -3.03 28.48
C LYS A 65 -4.97 -3.31 29.87
N GLU A 66 -3.81 -2.78 30.22
CA GLU A 66 -3.23 -2.92 31.56
C GLU A 66 -4.13 -2.24 32.62
N SER A 67 -4.09 -2.74 33.85
CA SER A 67 -4.89 -2.20 34.96
C SER A 67 -4.18 -1.10 35.74
N LEU A 68 -2.85 -1.03 35.63
CA LEU A 68 -1.98 -0.08 36.31
C LEU A 68 -0.83 0.28 35.37
N PHE A 69 -0.33 1.51 35.47
CA PHE A 69 0.89 1.88 34.76
C PHE A 69 2.09 1.10 35.28
N LYS A 70 3.04 0.83 34.38
CA LYS A 70 4.40 0.44 34.75
C LYS A 70 5.06 1.58 35.52
N ASP A 71 6.00 1.21 36.39
CA ASP A 71 6.81 2.20 37.09
C ASP A 71 7.46 3.14 36.06
N PHE A 72 8.20 2.61 35.09
CA PHE A 72 8.84 3.42 34.05
C PHE A 72 8.51 2.91 32.64
N TYR A 73 8.34 3.87 31.73
CA TYR A 73 8.29 3.67 30.28
C TYR A 73 9.58 4.16 29.65
N GLU A 74 10.09 3.38 28.70
CA GLU A 74 11.35 3.66 28.01
C GLU A 74 11.10 4.22 26.61
N ILE A 75 11.72 5.38 26.32
CA ILE A 75 11.90 5.90 24.96
C ILE A 75 13.39 6.02 24.64
N THR A 76 13.78 5.79 23.38
CA THR A 76 15.18 5.92 22.95
C THR A 76 15.44 7.22 22.22
N THR A 77 16.70 7.67 22.17
CA THR A 77 17.06 8.84 21.35
C THR A 77 16.71 8.64 19.88
N ASP A 78 16.78 7.41 19.37
CA ASP A 78 16.51 7.10 17.97
C ASP A 78 15.01 7.20 17.67
N GLU A 79 14.15 6.78 18.61
CA GLU A 79 12.70 7.02 18.53
C GLU A 79 12.35 8.52 18.56
N ILE A 80 13.04 9.31 19.39
CA ILE A 80 12.84 10.76 19.44
C ILE A 80 13.31 11.43 18.14
N LYS A 81 14.45 11.01 17.57
CA LYS A 81 14.90 11.48 16.25
C LYS A 81 13.88 11.16 15.17
N ALA A 82 13.28 9.97 15.25
CA ALA A 82 12.25 9.54 14.30
C ALA A 82 10.99 10.43 14.33
N LEU A 83 10.79 11.28 15.35
CA LEU A 83 9.72 12.30 15.39
C LEU A 83 10.04 13.56 14.55
N ASN A 84 11.10 13.53 13.74
CA ASN A 84 11.57 14.65 12.91
C ASN A 84 11.99 15.87 13.75
N ILE A 85 12.67 15.62 14.87
CA ILE A 85 13.22 16.65 15.77
C ILE A 85 14.70 16.89 15.42
N ASN A 86 15.13 18.16 15.42
CA ASN A 86 16.50 18.54 15.04
C ASN A 86 17.55 17.87 15.95
N GLU A 87 18.47 17.12 15.33
CA GLU A 87 19.48 16.32 16.01
C GLU A 87 20.43 17.14 16.91
N LYS A 88 20.78 18.37 16.50
CA LYS A 88 21.77 19.20 17.23
C LYS A 88 21.35 19.53 18.65
N HIS A 89 20.04 19.56 18.90
CA HIS A 89 19.47 19.93 20.18
C HIS A 89 18.60 18.82 20.78
N LEU A 90 18.70 17.59 20.28
CA LEU A 90 17.81 16.49 20.67
C LEU A 90 17.73 16.29 22.19
N TYR A 91 18.88 16.17 22.86
CA TYR A 91 18.92 15.96 24.32
C TYR A 91 18.34 17.15 25.10
N SER A 92 18.77 18.37 24.76
CA SER A 92 18.32 19.57 25.46
C SER A 92 16.83 19.85 25.22
N GLU A 93 16.35 19.62 24.00
CA GLU A 93 14.94 19.75 23.62
C GLU A 93 14.07 18.69 24.30
N THR A 94 14.53 17.43 24.34
CA THR A 94 13.84 16.36 25.07
C THR A 94 13.74 16.72 26.54
N ARG A 95 14.83 17.17 27.17
CA ARG A 95 14.83 17.55 28.58
C ARG A 95 13.90 18.73 28.86
N LYS A 96 13.86 19.75 28.00
CA LYS A 96 12.92 20.88 28.10
C LYS A 96 11.47 20.40 27.99
N THR A 97 11.21 19.53 27.02
CA THR A 97 9.90 18.93 26.79
C THR A 97 9.41 18.18 28.02
N LEU A 98 10.22 17.25 28.55
CA LEU A 98 9.83 16.46 29.73
C LEU A 98 9.61 17.33 30.96
N ARG A 99 10.43 18.37 31.18
CA ARG A 99 10.17 19.34 32.26
C ARG A 99 8.83 20.06 32.09
N ARG A 100 8.49 20.44 30.86
CA ARG A 100 7.23 21.11 30.58
C ARG A 100 6.03 20.16 30.76
N LEU A 101 6.11 18.94 30.24
CA LEU A 101 5.09 17.91 30.44
C LEU A 101 4.91 17.55 31.93
N ALA A 102 5.97 17.62 32.74
CA ALA A 102 5.90 17.33 34.17
C ALA A 102 5.33 18.47 35.02
N ASN A 103 5.46 19.73 34.56
CA ASN A 103 5.11 20.92 35.34
C ASN A 103 3.83 21.62 34.87
N ILE A 104 3.33 21.31 33.68
CA ILE A 104 2.09 21.89 33.14
C ILE A 104 0.97 20.88 33.26
N TYR A 105 -0.13 21.32 33.87
CA TYR A 105 -1.39 20.58 33.93
C TYR A 105 -2.22 20.90 32.70
N ILE A 106 -2.88 19.88 32.14
CA ILE A 106 -3.92 20.09 31.14
C ILE A 106 -5.23 20.39 31.87
N THR A 107 -5.83 21.52 31.53
CA THR A 107 -7.09 21.97 32.11
C THR A 107 -8.28 21.45 31.30
N PHE A 108 -9.28 20.92 31.99
CA PHE A 108 -10.57 20.50 31.46
C PHE A 108 -11.67 21.35 32.09
N ASP A 109 -12.47 22.00 31.24
CA ASP A 109 -13.69 22.69 31.67
C ASP A 109 -14.85 21.69 31.68
N GLU A 110 -15.36 21.38 32.88
CA GLU A 110 -16.50 20.47 33.10
C GLU A 110 -17.80 21.25 33.39
N GLY A 111 -17.83 22.56 33.10
CA GLY A 111 -18.98 23.44 33.28
C GLY A 111 -19.11 23.97 34.71
N GLU A 112 -19.36 23.08 35.68
CA GLU A 112 -19.48 23.46 37.10
C GLU A 112 -18.14 23.43 37.85
N SER A 113 -17.12 22.80 37.26
CA SER A 113 -15.79 22.67 37.85
C SER A 113 -14.71 22.71 36.79
N ILE A 114 -13.50 23.04 37.23
CA ILE A 114 -12.29 22.98 36.42
C ILE A 114 -11.45 21.82 36.97
N ARG A 115 -11.08 20.88 36.10
CA ARG A 115 -10.18 19.78 36.43
C ARG A 115 -8.80 20.02 35.82
N GLU A 116 -7.77 19.93 36.64
CA GLU A 116 -6.37 19.95 36.19
C GLU A 116 -5.81 18.52 36.21
N VAL A 117 -5.15 18.12 35.12
CA VAL A 117 -4.62 16.77 34.93
C VAL A 117 -3.13 16.85 34.70
N GLY A 118 -2.34 16.26 35.61
CA GLY A 118 -0.91 16.12 35.41
C GLY A 118 -0.60 15.05 34.37
N LEU A 119 0.41 15.26 33.52
CA LEU A 119 0.72 14.33 32.42
C LEU A 119 1.76 13.28 32.82
N ILE A 120 2.95 13.73 33.21
CA ILE A 120 4.04 12.86 33.64
C ILE A 120 4.57 13.32 35.00
N ARG A 121 5.25 12.43 35.71
CA ARG A 121 5.93 12.78 36.96
C ARG A 121 7.27 13.46 36.67
N ASN A 122 7.66 14.37 37.53
CA ASN A 122 9.00 14.99 37.52
C ASN A 122 10.06 14.02 38.10
N ASP A 123 10.13 12.78 37.60
CA ASP A 123 11.08 11.72 37.99
C ASP A 123 11.65 10.99 36.75
N PHE A 124 11.80 11.72 35.64
CA PHE A 124 12.39 11.15 34.42
C PHE A 124 13.91 11.00 34.53
N LYS A 125 14.47 9.91 34.01
CA LYS A 125 15.89 9.57 34.12
C LYS A 125 16.51 9.41 32.74
N PHE A 126 17.59 10.14 32.50
CA PHE A 126 18.45 9.93 31.34
C PHE A 126 19.55 8.98 31.76
N GLU A 127 19.44 7.73 31.34
CA GLU A 127 20.45 6.72 31.64
C GLU A 127 21.74 7.03 30.88
N LYS A 128 22.85 7.00 31.62
CA LYS A 128 24.17 7.21 31.00
C LYS A 128 24.49 6.03 30.09
N TYR A 129 25.08 6.33 28.94
CA TYR A 129 25.60 5.33 27.99
C TYR A 129 24.57 4.42 27.30
N THR A 130 23.27 4.47 27.64
CA THR A 130 22.25 3.58 27.05
C THR A 130 21.37 4.25 25.99
N LYS A 131 21.50 5.57 25.77
CA LYS A 131 20.61 6.37 24.88
C LYS A 131 19.11 6.24 25.21
N LYS A 132 18.80 5.92 26.47
CA LYS A 132 17.43 5.72 26.95
C LYS A 132 17.00 6.83 27.90
N VAL A 133 15.71 7.10 27.86
CA VAL A 133 15.03 7.97 28.81
C VAL A 133 13.89 7.19 29.44
N LEU A 134 13.89 7.14 30.76
CA LEU A 134 12.84 6.52 31.57
C LEU A 134 11.87 7.61 32.04
N ILE A 135 10.57 7.40 31.85
CA ILE A 135 9.51 8.36 32.20
C ILE A 135 8.36 7.62 32.89
N ASN A 136 7.69 8.28 33.84
CA ASN A 136 6.54 7.75 34.55
C ASN A 136 5.34 8.68 34.32
N PHE A 137 4.15 8.13 34.13
CA PHE A 137 2.93 8.92 34.06
C PHE A 137 2.52 9.41 35.45
N ASN A 138 1.83 10.55 35.49
CA ASN A 138 1.07 10.95 36.67
C ASN A 138 -0.19 10.05 36.76
N LYS A 139 -0.62 9.72 37.98
CA LYS A 139 -1.81 8.92 38.24
C LYS A 139 -3.09 9.53 37.65
N ASP A 140 -3.13 10.86 37.47
CA ASP A 140 -4.26 11.53 36.82
C ASP A 140 -4.50 11.03 35.38
N MET A 141 -3.47 10.47 34.73
CA MET A 141 -3.55 9.90 33.39
C MET A 141 -4.17 8.50 33.34
N ASP A 142 -4.36 7.83 34.48
CA ASP A 142 -4.90 6.46 34.56
C ASP A 142 -6.22 6.36 33.76
N GLU A 143 -7.16 7.29 34.01
CA GLU A 143 -8.48 7.36 33.37
C GLU A 143 -8.40 7.48 31.84
N TYR A 144 -7.32 8.08 31.32
CA TYR A 144 -7.22 8.45 29.91
C TYR A 144 -6.45 7.44 29.07
N LEU A 145 -5.61 6.61 29.66
CA LEU A 145 -4.66 5.77 28.92
C LEU A 145 -4.80 4.26 29.17
N ILE A 146 -5.30 3.83 30.33
CA ILE A 146 -5.38 2.42 30.72
C ILE A 146 -6.80 2.00 31.07
N ASN A 147 -7.04 0.68 31.12
CA ASN A 147 -8.39 0.10 31.29
C ASN A 147 -9.44 0.67 30.32
N LEU A 148 -9.01 1.02 29.09
CA LEU A 148 -9.87 1.66 28.09
C LEU A 148 -10.76 0.60 27.42
N LYS A 149 -12.06 0.62 27.74
CA LYS A 149 -13.04 -0.35 27.20
C LYS A 149 -13.88 0.22 26.06
N LYS A 150 -14.25 1.50 26.12
CA LYS A 150 -15.12 2.21 25.17
C LYS A 150 -14.71 3.69 25.10
N ASN A 151 -15.19 4.40 24.08
CA ASN A 151 -14.99 5.86 23.91
C ASN A 151 -13.52 6.29 23.87
N PHE A 152 -12.67 5.44 23.31
CA PHE A 152 -11.27 5.75 23.01
C PHE A 152 -11.06 5.73 21.51
N PHE A 153 -9.96 6.32 21.08
CA PHE A 153 -9.52 6.30 19.70
C PHE A 153 -8.08 5.85 19.62
N MET A 154 -7.70 5.40 18.44
CA MET A 154 -6.34 4.99 18.15
C MET A 154 -5.90 5.46 16.77
N TYR A 155 -4.61 5.70 16.64
CA TYR A 155 -3.97 6.03 15.39
C TYR A 155 -2.50 5.61 15.40
N ASP A 156 -1.91 5.41 14.22
CA ASP A 156 -0.50 5.07 14.09
C ASP A 156 0.35 6.32 14.35
N LEU A 157 1.32 6.23 15.26
CA LEU A 157 2.16 7.36 15.66
C LEU A 157 2.85 8.03 14.46
N ILE A 158 3.16 7.24 13.43
CA ILE A 158 3.79 7.72 12.19
C ILE A 158 2.98 8.82 11.49
N ASP A 159 1.65 8.82 11.62
CA ASP A 159 0.78 9.77 10.94
C ASP A 159 1.02 11.22 11.41
N ILE A 160 1.44 11.42 12.66
CA ILE A 160 1.64 12.75 13.24
C ILE A 160 3.09 13.24 13.20
N VAL A 161 4.03 12.37 12.80
CA VAL A 161 5.48 12.67 12.83
C VAL A 161 5.83 13.86 11.95
N ASN A 162 5.15 14.01 10.82
CA ASN A 162 5.44 15.06 9.84
C ASN A 162 4.66 16.36 10.05
N PHE A 163 3.70 16.38 10.99
CA PHE A 163 2.95 17.60 11.30
C PHE A 163 3.87 18.67 11.91
N LYS A 164 3.78 19.89 11.42
CA LYS A 164 4.56 21.07 11.83
C LYS A 164 3.77 21.93 12.81
N PHE A 165 2.44 21.85 12.79
CA PHE A 165 1.59 22.65 13.67
C PHE A 165 0.88 21.81 14.73
N LYS A 166 0.81 22.34 15.97
CA LYS A 166 0.10 21.67 17.07
C LYS A 166 -1.41 21.58 16.83
N HIS A 167 -1.98 22.58 16.15
CA HIS A 167 -3.39 22.61 15.77
C HIS A 167 -3.74 21.45 14.83
N THR A 168 -2.82 21.06 13.94
CA THR A 168 -2.94 19.87 13.07
C THR A 168 -3.06 18.59 13.88
N ILE A 169 -2.18 18.38 14.88
CA ILE A 169 -2.26 17.21 15.77
C ILE A 169 -3.63 17.17 16.45
N LYS A 170 -4.07 18.31 17.03
CA LYS A 170 -5.33 18.38 17.78
C LYS A 170 -6.55 18.10 16.89
N PHE A 171 -6.57 18.67 15.69
CA PHE A 171 -7.65 18.42 14.73
C PHE A 171 -7.65 16.98 14.21
N TYR A 172 -6.49 16.42 13.88
CA TYR A 172 -6.35 15.04 13.46
C TYR A 172 -6.88 14.08 14.53
N GLU A 173 -6.49 14.27 15.79
CA GLU A 173 -6.98 13.48 16.92
C GLU A 173 -8.49 13.61 17.11
N TYR A 174 -9.01 14.83 17.02
CA TYR A 174 -10.45 15.08 17.05
C TYR A 174 -11.17 14.25 15.97
N ILE A 175 -10.73 14.31 14.71
CA ILE A 175 -11.36 13.59 13.61
C ILE A 175 -11.23 12.07 13.78
N LYS A 176 -10.10 11.57 14.28
CA LYS A 176 -9.91 10.13 14.58
C LYS A 176 -10.79 9.65 15.73
N SER A 177 -11.18 10.53 16.65
CA SER A 177 -12.14 10.21 17.71
C SER A 177 -13.60 10.13 17.24
N GLN A 178 -13.89 10.70 16.07
CA GLN A 178 -15.21 10.62 15.45
C GLN A 178 -15.31 9.41 14.53
N SER A 179 -16.45 8.71 14.58
CA SER A 179 -16.77 7.61 13.67
C SER A 179 -17.40 8.07 12.35
N LEU A 180 -17.83 9.33 12.28
CA LEU A 180 -18.59 9.86 11.14
C LEU A 180 -17.67 10.27 9.98
N ASN A 181 -18.15 10.02 8.75
CA ASN A 181 -17.51 10.50 7.52
C ASN A 181 -17.95 11.91 7.15
N VAL A 182 -19.03 12.42 7.73
CA VAL A 182 -19.47 13.81 7.56
C VAL A 182 -19.65 14.42 8.94
N ILE A 183 -18.97 15.54 9.21
CA ILE A 183 -18.97 16.20 10.51
C ILE A 183 -19.28 17.68 10.29
N LYS A 184 -20.43 18.14 10.80
CA LYS A 184 -20.82 19.55 10.77
C LYS A 184 -20.46 20.22 12.09
N LEU A 185 -19.64 21.27 12.04
CA LEU A 185 -19.22 22.03 13.21
C LEU A 185 -19.43 23.52 13.01
N LYS A 186 -19.79 24.22 14.10
CA LYS A 186 -19.73 25.69 14.15
C LYS A 186 -18.29 26.16 14.16
N ILE A 187 -18.03 27.33 13.60
CA ILE A 187 -16.69 27.94 13.60
C ILE A 187 -16.14 28.08 15.03
N GLU A 188 -16.97 28.50 15.97
CA GLU A 188 -16.61 28.65 17.39
C GLU A 188 -16.19 27.31 17.98
N THR A 189 -16.92 26.23 17.68
CA THR A 189 -16.57 24.89 18.15
C THR A 189 -15.23 24.42 17.58
N ILE A 190 -14.93 24.72 16.32
CA ILE A 190 -13.63 24.38 15.72
C ILE A 190 -12.52 25.18 16.41
N LYS A 191 -12.72 26.48 16.65
CA LYS A 191 -11.75 27.30 17.38
C LYS A 191 -11.51 26.80 18.80
N ASP A 192 -12.55 26.35 19.49
CA ASP A 192 -12.43 25.76 20.82
C ASP A 192 -11.64 24.44 20.76
N ILE A 193 -11.95 23.56 19.80
CA ILE A 193 -11.17 22.32 19.56
C ILE A 193 -9.70 22.63 19.30
N LEU A 194 -9.37 23.75 18.66
CA LEU A 194 -8.00 24.11 18.31
C LEU A 194 -7.28 24.95 19.38
N ASP A 195 -7.89 25.24 20.52
CA ASP A 195 -7.39 26.20 21.53
C ASP A 195 -7.16 27.62 20.96
N LEU A 196 -8.06 28.04 20.08
CA LEU A 196 -8.06 29.34 19.41
C LEU A 196 -9.27 30.19 19.80
N LYS A 197 -9.84 29.93 20.98
CA LYS A 197 -10.94 30.73 21.52
C LYS A 197 -10.56 32.21 21.54
N ASN A 198 -11.49 33.08 21.11
CA ASN A 198 -11.31 34.52 20.98
C ASN A 198 -10.21 34.97 19.98
N LYS A 199 -9.61 34.07 19.20
CA LYS A 199 -8.67 34.42 18.13
C LYS A 199 -9.36 34.42 16.75
N TYR A 200 -8.71 35.08 15.79
CA TYR A 200 -9.17 35.18 14.40
C TYR A 200 -10.60 35.73 14.28
N SER A 201 -10.81 37.00 14.65
CA SER A 201 -12.13 37.64 14.62
C SER A 201 -12.79 37.58 13.23
N ARG A 202 -11.99 37.68 12.17
CA ARG A 202 -12.45 37.50 10.79
C ARG A 202 -12.33 36.03 10.37
N TYR A 203 -13.42 35.49 9.83
CA TYR A 203 -13.46 34.13 9.32
C TYR A 203 -12.40 33.88 8.23
N THR A 204 -12.16 34.86 7.34
CA THR A 204 -11.14 34.75 6.28
C THR A 204 -9.77 34.39 6.83
N ASN A 205 -9.33 35.06 7.90
CA ASN A 205 -8.03 34.81 8.50
C ASN A 205 -7.99 33.45 9.19
N PHE A 206 -9.08 33.06 9.88
CA PHE A 206 -9.17 31.71 10.44
C PHE A 206 -9.08 30.64 9.35
N ARG A 207 -9.76 30.86 8.22
CA ARG A 207 -9.76 29.94 7.09
C ARG A 207 -8.36 29.80 6.48
N THR A 208 -7.74 30.90 6.07
CA THR A 208 -6.46 30.88 5.35
C THR A 208 -5.29 30.50 6.24
N ASP A 209 -5.26 30.99 7.48
CA ASP A 209 -4.06 30.88 8.33
C ASP A 209 -4.09 29.63 9.21
N VAL A 210 -5.27 29.00 9.35
CA VAL A 210 -5.46 27.84 10.24
C VAL A 210 -6.15 26.70 9.51
N LEU A 211 -7.40 26.86 9.08
CA LEU A 211 -8.20 25.75 8.58
C LEU A 211 -7.59 25.09 7.34
N GLU A 212 -7.23 25.87 6.33
CA GLU A 212 -6.64 25.34 5.10
C GLU A 212 -5.25 24.75 5.37
N VAL A 213 -4.45 25.40 6.21
CA VAL A 213 -3.10 24.94 6.60
C VAL A 213 -3.15 23.59 7.32
N ILE A 214 -4.04 23.39 8.29
CA ILE A 214 -4.13 22.11 9.02
C ILE A 214 -4.68 20.99 8.14
N LEU A 215 -5.59 21.30 7.20
CA LEU A 215 -6.16 20.31 6.29
C LEU A 215 -5.15 19.87 5.23
N GLU A 216 -4.42 20.82 4.65
CA GLU A 216 -3.31 20.55 3.73
C GLU A 216 -2.27 19.66 4.42
N GLU A 217 -1.84 20.03 5.63
CA GLU A 217 -0.83 19.26 6.36
C GLU A 217 -1.29 17.83 6.71
N ILE A 218 -2.55 17.63 7.10
CA ILE A 218 -3.11 16.28 7.32
C ILE A 218 -3.10 15.48 6.02
N ASN A 219 -3.57 16.07 4.92
CA ASN A 219 -3.72 15.39 3.64
C ASN A 219 -2.37 15.07 2.97
N GLU A 220 -1.33 15.87 3.22
CA GLU A 220 0.03 15.62 2.74
C GLU A 220 0.78 14.57 3.56
N SER A 221 0.50 14.49 4.86
CA SER A 221 1.31 13.71 5.80
C SER A 221 0.68 12.39 6.25
N SER A 222 -0.65 12.28 6.24
CA SER A 222 -1.37 11.06 6.65
C SER A 222 -1.74 10.20 5.46
N ASN A 223 -1.45 8.90 5.56
CA ASN A 223 -1.89 7.90 4.57
C ASN A 223 -3.20 7.22 4.98
N THR A 224 -3.73 7.50 6.17
CA THR A 224 -4.95 6.86 6.71
C THR A 224 -6.17 7.76 6.70
N LEU A 225 -5.98 9.06 6.46
CA LEU A 225 -7.02 10.07 6.60
C LEU A 225 -6.89 11.14 5.52
N TYR A 226 -8.01 11.42 4.84
CA TYR A 226 -8.15 12.56 3.95
C TYR A 226 -9.39 13.36 4.34
N ILE A 227 -9.26 14.69 4.38
CA ILE A 227 -10.31 15.59 4.83
C ILE A 227 -10.48 16.73 3.82
N SER A 228 -11.71 16.92 3.35
CA SER A 228 -12.14 18.13 2.64
C SER A 228 -13.27 18.81 3.40
N TYR A 229 -13.64 20.02 2.99
CA TYR A 229 -14.73 20.75 3.66
C TYR A 229 -15.59 21.55 2.68
N THR A 230 -16.83 21.81 3.12
CA THR A 230 -17.76 22.75 2.49
C THR A 230 -18.26 23.73 3.53
N GLU A 231 -18.54 24.96 3.11
CA GLU A 231 -19.04 26.03 3.98
C GLU A 231 -20.56 26.11 3.94
N GLU A 232 -21.19 26.30 5.10
CA GLU A 232 -22.62 26.61 5.19
C GLU A 232 -22.81 28.01 5.78
N ARG A 233 -23.61 28.82 5.09
CA ARG A 233 -23.87 30.21 5.44
C ARG A 233 -25.23 30.37 6.11
N VAL A 234 -25.25 31.22 7.13
CA VAL A 234 -26.48 31.72 7.75
C VAL A 234 -26.52 33.23 7.49
N GLY A 235 -27.35 33.62 6.51
CA GLY A 235 -27.31 34.96 5.94
C GLY A 235 -25.96 35.25 5.26
N PRO A 236 -25.31 36.41 5.49
CA PRO A 236 -24.04 36.73 4.85
C PRO A 236 -22.83 36.06 5.50
N LYS A 237 -22.97 35.44 6.67
CA LYS A 237 -21.84 34.86 7.42
C LYS A 237 -21.75 33.35 7.19
N VAL A 238 -20.53 32.85 7.00
CA VAL A 238 -20.26 31.42 7.16
C VAL A 238 -20.38 31.12 8.64
N GLU A 239 -21.22 30.16 9.02
CA GLU A 239 -21.49 29.80 10.43
C GLU A 239 -20.99 28.39 10.71
N TYR A 240 -21.14 27.47 9.74
CA TYR A 240 -20.74 26.08 9.89
C TYR A 240 -19.75 25.65 8.81
N ILE A 241 -18.89 24.72 9.19
CA ILE A 241 -18.04 23.95 8.28
C ILE A 241 -18.50 22.51 8.33
N ILE A 242 -18.73 21.94 7.15
CA ILE A 242 -19.07 20.53 6.98
C ILE A 242 -17.82 19.83 6.45
N PHE A 243 -17.18 19.03 7.30
CA PHE A 243 -16.02 18.22 6.95
C PHE A 243 -16.46 16.90 6.33
N HIS A 244 -15.83 16.55 5.21
CA HIS A 244 -15.97 15.27 4.53
C HIS A 244 -14.69 14.47 4.75
N VAL A 245 -14.80 13.38 5.51
CA VAL A 245 -13.68 12.58 6.00
C VAL A 245 -13.67 11.24 5.28
N LYS A 246 -12.59 10.97 4.55
CA LYS A 246 -12.30 9.67 3.92
C LYS A 246 -11.26 8.95 4.78
N ARG A 247 -11.60 7.75 5.27
CA ARG A 247 -10.72 6.91 6.10
C ARG A 247 -10.18 5.75 5.28
N ILE A 248 -8.86 5.63 5.20
CA ILE A 248 -8.17 4.59 4.45
C ILE A 248 -7.68 3.54 5.44
N LYS A 249 -8.01 2.26 5.22
CA LYS A 249 -7.54 1.17 6.08
C LYS A 249 -6.04 0.93 5.85
N SER A 250 -5.25 0.96 6.92
CA SER A 250 -3.80 0.73 6.94
C SER A 250 -3.40 -0.62 6.33
N ASP A 251 -4.26 -1.64 6.48
CA ASP A 251 -3.97 -3.01 6.05
C ASP A 251 -3.96 -3.17 4.52
N LEU A 252 -4.50 -2.18 3.79
CA LEU A 252 -4.47 -2.13 2.32
C LEU A 252 -3.17 -1.51 1.78
N ILE A 253 -2.33 -0.94 2.64
CA ILE A 253 -1.11 -0.19 2.25
C ILE A 253 0.14 -1.10 2.33
N LEU A 254 0.02 -2.31 2.88
CA LEU A 254 1.14 -3.25 3.04
C LEU A 254 1.21 -4.36 1.98
N GLU A 255 0.32 -4.38 1.00
CA GLU A 255 0.50 -5.21 -0.18
C GLU A 255 0.84 -4.32 -1.37
N ASN A 256 2.14 -4.22 -1.67
CA ASN A 256 2.62 -3.95 -3.02
C ASN A 256 2.17 -5.09 -3.94
N ASN A 257 0.87 -5.18 -4.21
CA ASN A 257 0.40 -5.83 -5.41
C ASN A 257 0.51 -4.77 -6.50
N SER A 258 1.51 -4.96 -7.35
CA SER A 258 1.55 -4.46 -8.71
C SER A 258 0.32 -4.93 -9.49
N ASN A 259 -0.85 -4.41 -9.14
CA ASN A 259 -2.08 -4.57 -9.89
C ASN A 259 -2.13 -3.46 -10.94
N LYS A 260 -2.04 -3.89 -12.19
CA LYS A 260 -2.21 -3.08 -13.39
C LYS A 260 -3.53 -2.28 -13.29
N ASN A 261 -3.47 -1.03 -12.86
CA ASN A 261 -4.61 -0.11 -13.00
C ASN A 261 -4.77 0.23 -14.49
N LYS A 262 -6.00 0.55 -14.93
CA LYS A 262 -6.34 0.90 -16.32
C LYS A 262 -5.51 2.06 -16.88
N TYR A 263 -5.03 2.95 -16.01
CA TYR A 263 -4.22 4.13 -16.34
C TYR A 263 -2.72 3.91 -16.14
N GLY A 264 -2.26 2.65 -15.99
CA GLY A 264 -0.88 2.34 -15.63
C GLY A 264 0.12 2.81 -16.68
N TYR A 265 -0.33 2.97 -17.93
CA TYR A 265 0.44 3.51 -19.04
C TYR A 265 0.76 5.02 -18.91
N LEU A 266 0.04 5.74 -18.04
CA LEU A 266 0.30 7.16 -17.75
C LEU A 266 1.31 7.33 -16.60
N ILE A 267 1.59 6.29 -15.81
CA ILE A 267 2.50 6.40 -14.66
C ILE A 267 3.92 6.74 -15.16
N GLY A 268 4.55 7.74 -14.53
CA GLY A 268 5.86 8.26 -14.91
C GLY A 268 5.84 9.32 -16.01
N LYS A 269 4.66 9.70 -16.52
CA LYS A 269 4.52 10.76 -17.54
C LYS A 269 4.47 12.15 -16.93
N GLU A 270 4.96 13.14 -17.68
CA GLU A 270 5.00 14.54 -17.26
C GLU A 270 3.69 15.27 -17.62
N CYS A 271 3.23 16.15 -16.73
CA CYS A 271 2.09 17.04 -16.97
C CYS A 271 2.31 18.40 -16.31
N GLU A 272 1.53 19.38 -16.74
CA GLU A 272 1.48 20.71 -16.15
C GLU A 272 0.16 20.89 -15.40
N TYR A 273 0.25 21.34 -14.15
CA TYR A 273 -0.90 21.57 -13.29
C TYR A 273 -0.65 22.82 -12.44
N LEU A 274 -1.56 23.79 -12.43
CA LEU A 274 -1.40 25.06 -11.70
C LEU A 274 -0.06 25.77 -11.99
N ASP A 275 0.30 25.88 -13.28
CA ASP A 275 1.52 26.54 -13.79
C ASP A 275 2.85 25.92 -13.26
N LYS A 276 2.82 24.63 -12.90
CA LYS A 276 3.96 23.86 -12.41
C LYS A 276 4.05 22.50 -13.09
N PHE A 277 5.27 21.96 -13.19
CA PHE A 277 5.54 20.66 -13.81
C PHE A 277 5.51 19.52 -12.80
N TYR A 278 4.82 18.44 -13.16
CA TYR A 278 4.65 17.25 -12.33
C TYR A 278 4.86 15.96 -13.13
N ILE A 279 5.14 14.87 -12.42
CA ILE A 279 5.19 13.50 -12.94
C ILE A 279 4.06 12.69 -12.29
N LEU A 280 3.32 11.90 -13.06
CA LEU A 280 2.29 11.00 -12.49
C LEU A 280 2.95 9.89 -11.68
N ASP A 281 2.68 9.84 -10.39
CA ASP A 281 3.23 8.84 -9.47
C ASP A 281 2.33 7.60 -9.39
N SER A 282 1.03 7.80 -9.20
CA SER A 282 0.07 6.71 -9.07
C SER A 282 -1.35 7.17 -9.41
N VAL A 283 -2.19 6.21 -9.81
CA VAL A 283 -3.64 6.42 -10.01
C VAL A 283 -4.38 5.34 -9.25
N ASP A 284 -5.26 5.73 -8.33
CA ASP A 284 -6.13 4.82 -7.60
C ASP A 284 -7.53 4.93 -8.21
N THR A 285 -7.90 3.94 -9.02
CA THR A 285 -9.21 3.88 -9.69
C THR A 285 -10.36 3.52 -8.75
N GLU A 286 -10.08 2.91 -7.60
CA GLU A 286 -11.12 2.59 -6.60
C GLU A 286 -11.44 3.81 -5.73
N LYS A 287 -10.44 4.66 -5.46
CA LYS A 287 -10.59 5.86 -4.62
C LYS A 287 -10.71 7.16 -5.42
N TYR A 288 -10.62 7.08 -6.74
CA TYR A 288 -10.64 8.21 -7.67
C TYR A 288 -9.54 9.26 -7.38
N ILE A 289 -8.31 8.80 -7.14
CA ILE A 289 -7.15 9.65 -6.79
C ILE A 289 -6.09 9.61 -7.89
N ILE A 290 -5.55 10.77 -8.23
CA ILE A 290 -4.40 10.97 -9.12
C ILE A 290 -3.29 11.60 -8.30
N SER A 291 -2.17 10.90 -8.12
CA SER A 291 -1.02 11.40 -7.36
C SER A 291 0.03 11.95 -8.32
N LEU A 292 0.33 13.24 -8.22
CA LEU A 292 1.34 13.93 -9.00
C LEU A 292 2.55 14.25 -8.14
N LYS A 293 3.76 14.12 -8.68
CA LYS A 293 5.01 14.47 -8.01
C LYS A 293 5.65 15.68 -8.69
N GLU A 294 5.85 16.78 -7.96
CA GLU A 294 6.40 18.03 -8.52
C GLU A 294 7.85 17.82 -8.99
N ALA A 295 8.17 18.29 -10.19
CA ALA A 295 9.53 18.21 -10.73
C ALA A 295 10.47 19.10 -9.89
N LEU A 296 11.63 18.55 -9.49
CA LEU A 296 12.67 19.22 -8.68
C LEU A 296 12.40 19.33 -7.16
N THR A 297 11.23 18.90 -6.68
CA THR A 297 10.93 18.79 -5.23
C THR A 297 10.44 17.37 -4.88
N ASN A 298 10.32 17.05 -3.58
CA ASN A 298 9.73 15.77 -3.13
C ASN A 298 8.27 15.96 -2.70
N ASN A 299 7.59 16.97 -3.26
CA ASN A 299 6.21 17.27 -2.93
C ASN A 299 5.27 16.45 -3.82
N PHE A 300 4.17 16.01 -3.23
CA PHE A 300 3.12 15.27 -3.92
C PHE A 300 1.84 16.11 -3.92
N THR A 301 1.13 16.07 -5.03
CA THR A 301 -0.15 16.74 -5.21
C THR A 301 -1.17 15.69 -5.59
N ASN A 302 -2.13 15.45 -4.70
CA ASN A 302 -3.19 14.47 -4.92
C ASN A 302 -4.43 15.18 -5.45
N ILE A 303 -4.84 14.82 -6.66
CA ILE A 303 -6.08 15.30 -7.26
C ILE A 303 -7.13 14.22 -7.03
N VAL A 304 -8.13 14.54 -6.20
CA VAL A 304 -9.23 13.64 -5.85
C VAL A 304 -10.45 14.01 -6.68
N LYS A 305 -11.15 12.99 -7.19
CA LYS A 305 -12.40 13.15 -7.94
C LYS A 305 -13.53 12.40 -7.27
N ASP A 306 -14.76 12.78 -7.61
CA ASP A 306 -15.96 12.24 -6.96
C ASP A 306 -16.42 10.92 -7.59
N ASN A 307 -15.99 10.64 -8.82
CA ASN A 307 -16.35 9.46 -9.59
C ASN A 307 -15.28 9.16 -10.66
N ASP A 308 -15.39 7.98 -11.29
CA ASP A 308 -14.48 7.53 -12.36
C ASP A 308 -14.48 8.48 -13.56
N ILE A 309 -15.62 9.12 -13.85
CA ILE A 309 -15.79 10.09 -14.93
C ILE A 309 -14.91 11.32 -14.68
N GLY A 310 -14.99 11.91 -13.49
CA GLY A 310 -14.17 13.06 -13.10
C GLY A 310 -12.68 12.72 -13.05
N LEU A 311 -12.33 11.50 -12.63
CA LEU A 311 -10.95 11.01 -12.69
C LEU A 311 -10.45 10.94 -14.13
N ALA A 312 -11.22 10.32 -15.02
CA ALA A 312 -10.90 10.19 -16.43
C ALA A 312 -10.76 11.57 -17.12
N GLU A 313 -11.70 12.50 -16.88
CA GLU A 313 -11.64 13.85 -17.45
C GLU A 313 -10.42 14.63 -16.98
N THR A 314 -10.01 14.43 -15.73
CA THR A 314 -8.84 15.11 -15.15
C THR A 314 -7.56 14.55 -15.72
N LEU A 315 -7.43 13.22 -15.81
CA LEU A 315 -6.30 12.58 -16.48
C LEU A 315 -6.24 12.98 -17.98
N LYS A 316 -7.40 13.12 -18.64
CA LYS A 316 -7.49 13.63 -20.01
C LYS A 316 -6.99 15.07 -20.13
N ALA A 317 -7.35 15.93 -19.18
CA ALA A 317 -6.92 17.31 -19.16
C ALA A 317 -5.40 17.46 -18.92
N LEU A 318 -4.83 16.63 -18.04
CA LEU A 318 -3.41 16.62 -17.69
C LEU A 318 -2.53 16.00 -18.79
N PHE A 319 -2.99 14.90 -19.40
CA PHE A 319 -2.21 14.10 -20.34
C PHE A 319 -2.83 14.09 -21.74
N LYS A 320 -3.24 15.26 -22.26
CA LYS A 320 -4.02 15.41 -23.51
C LYS A 320 -3.55 14.58 -24.71
N LYS A 321 -2.24 14.40 -24.90
CA LYS A 321 -1.65 13.66 -26.04
C LYS A 321 -1.51 12.16 -25.79
N GLU A 322 -1.51 11.74 -24.53
CA GLU A 322 -1.20 10.38 -24.10
C GLU A 322 -2.42 9.67 -23.50
N PHE A 323 -3.47 10.42 -23.16
CA PHE A 323 -4.70 9.90 -22.58
C PHE A 323 -5.59 9.21 -23.63
N ILE A 324 -5.91 7.94 -23.38
CA ILE A 324 -6.77 7.12 -24.22
C ILE A 324 -8.20 7.20 -23.64
N GLU A 325 -9.15 7.73 -24.40
CA GLU A 325 -10.55 7.85 -23.96
C GLU A 325 -11.24 6.49 -23.81
N SER A 326 -11.84 6.28 -22.63
CA SER A 326 -12.90 5.31 -22.41
C SER A 326 -14.18 6.06 -22.11
N SER A 327 -15.19 5.94 -22.96
CA SER A 327 -16.44 6.70 -22.91
C SER A 327 -17.26 6.41 -21.64
N SER A 328 -17.82 7.49 -21.10
CA SER A 328 -18.64 7.68 -19.90
C SER A 328 -20.06 7.10 -20.00
N ILE A 329 -20.81 7.23 -18.90
CA ILE A 329 -22.23 6.98 -18.63
C ILE A 329 -22.40 5.68 -17.82
N ASP A 330 -22.77 5.77 -16.54
CA ASP A 330 -22.92 4.58 -15.66
C ASP A 330 -24.04 4.71 -14.62
N VAL A 331 -25.03 5.59 -14.83
CA VAL A 331 -26.25 5.56 -13.99
C VAL A 331 -27.52 5.37 -14.82
N GLU A 332 -27.66 6.02 -15.98
CA GLU A 332 -28.68 5.62 -16.99
C GLU A 332 -28.16 4.59 -18.00
N VAL A 333 -26.85 4.38 -18.01
CA VAL A 333 -26.20 3.38 -18.86
C VAL A 333 -25.91 2.10 -18.09
N ASP A 334 -26.19 1.97 -16.80
CA ASP A 334 -26.12 0.63 -16.19
C ASP A 334 -27.17 -0.35 -16.82
N GLU A 335 -28.27 0.18 -17.35
CA GLU A 335 -29.23 -0.59 -18.17
C GLU A 335 -28.83 -0.68 -19.65
N VAL A 336 -28.33 0.41 -20.26
CA VAL A 336 -27.94 0.45 -21.68
C VAL A 336 -26.57 -0.23 -21.93
N GLN A 337 -25.63 -0.20 -20.99
CA GLN A 337 -24.36 -0.94 -20.92
C GLN A 337 -24.61 -2.40 -20.57
N ARG A 338 -25.61 -2.75 -19.75
CA ARG A 338 -26.08 -4.16 -19.68
C ARG A 338 -26.62 -4.61 -21.04
N LEU A 339 -27.40 -3.78 -21.74
CA LEU A 339 -27.92 -4.12 -23.07
C LEU A 339 -26.85 -4.09 -24.18
N LEU A 340 -25.86 -3.19 -24.09
CA LEU A 340 -24.71 -3.06 -24.99
C LEU A 340 -23.67 -4.13 -24.72
N THR A 341 -23.36 -4.46 -23.46
CA THR A 341 -22.55 -5.63 -23.10
C THR A 341 -23.25 -6.91 -23.48
N VAL A 342 -24.58 -7.02 -23.41
CA VAL A 342 -25.30 -8.17 -23.96
C VAL A 342 -25.21 -8.21 -25.50
N LYS A 343 -25.30 -7.06 -26.19
CA LYS A 343 -25.13 -6.97 -27.67
C LYS A 343 -23.68 -7.19 -28.12
N ASP A 344 -22.69 -6.70 -27.39
CA ASP A 344 -21.25 -6.84 -27.66
C ASP A 344 -20.72 -8.19 -27.20
N PHE A 345 -21.26 -8.76 -26.12
CA PHE A 345 -21.01 -10.15 -25.73
C PHE A 345 -21.61 -11.08 -26.77
N LYS A 346 -22.81 -10.78 -27.29
CA LYS A 346 -23.43 -11.53 -28.38
C LYS A 346 -22.64 -11.40 -29.67
N LYS A 347 -22.23 -10.19 -30.06
CA LYS A 347 -21.37 -9.94 -31.24
C LYS A 347 -19.99 -10.57 -31.08
N PHE A 348 -19.36 -10.48 -29.91
CA PHE A 348 -18.09 -11.15 -29.62
C PHE A 348 -18.25 -12.65 -29.73
N LYS A 349 -19.27 -13.23 -29.10
CA LYS A 349 -19.56 -14.65 -29.18
C LYS A 349 -19.81 -15.07 -30.63
N GLU A 350 -20.59 -14.32 -31.39
CA GLU A 350 -20.84 -14.57 -32.82
C GLU A 350 -19.56 -14.44 -33.66
N GLN A 351 -18.71 -13.45 -33.40
CA GLN A 351 -17.43 -13.26 -34.10
C GLN A 351 -16.43 -14.38 -33.77
N VAL A 352 -16.32 -14.78 -32.50
CA VAL A 352 -15.43 -15.85 -32.07
C VAL A 352 -15.94 -17.20 -32.59
N ILE A 353 -17.24 -17.49 -32.52
CA ILE A 353 -17.83 -18.69 -33.13
C ILE A 353 -17.55 -18.71 -34.63
N LYS A 354 -17.74 -17.58 -35.34
CA LYS A 354 -17.48 -17.48 -36.77
C LYS A 354 -16.00 -17.65 -37.14
N GLN A 355 -15.09 -17.15 -36.30
CA GLN A 355 -13.65 -17.21 -36.55
C GLN A 355 -13.03 -18.58 -36.18
N TYR A 356 -13.60 -19.25 -35.20
CA TYR A 356 -13.10 -20.50 -34.62
C TYR A 356 -14.02 -21.71 -34.85
N LEU A 357 -14.99 -21.60 -35.76
CA LEU A 357 -15.82 -22.72 -36.21
C LEU A 357 -14.93 -23.90 -36.65
N GLY A 358 -15.13 -25.08 -36.05
CA GLY A 358 -14.35 -26.29 -36.30
C GLY A 358 -12.97 -26.32 -35.67
N LYS A 359 -12.61 -25.29 -34.90
CA LYS A 359 -11.26 -25.11 -34.33
C LYS A 359 -11.28 -25.18 -32.81
N GLN A 360 -10.14 -25.58 -32.27
CA GLN A 360 -9.87 -25.52 -30.84
C GLN A 360 -9.87 -24.08 -30.36
N LEU A 361 -10.58 -23.83 -29.27
CA LEU A 361 -10.86 -22.49 -28.79
C LEU A 361 -10.00 -22.12 -27.57
N VAL A 362 -9.94 -23.00 -26.56
CA VAL A 362 -9.20 -22.74 -25.32
C VAL A 362 -9.04 -24.02 -24.49
N ASN A 363 -8.02 -24.10 -23.64
CA ASN A 363 -7.84 -25.12 -22.61
C ASN A 363 -7.52 -24.48 -21.24
N ASN A 364 -7.38 -25.28 -20.17
CA ASN A 364 -7.14 -24.81 -18.80
C ASN A 364 -8.24 -23.88 -18.24
N LEU A 365 -9.51 -24.21 -18.49
CA LEU A 365 -10.64 -23.43 -17.99
C LEU A 365 -10.95 -23.75 -16.52
N PRO A 366 -11.35 -22.76 -15.71
CA PRO A 366 -11.70 -23.00 -14.31
C PRO A 366 -12.91 -23.95 -14.20
N GLY A 367 -12.72 -25.07 -13.51
CA GLY A 367 -13.74 -26.12 -13.33
C GLY A 367 -13.71 -27.25 -14.37
N TYR A 368 -12.72 -27.24 -15.28
CA TYR A 368 -12.45 -28.32 -16.24
C TYR A 368 -11.06 -28.89 -16.00
N ASP A 369 -10.83 -30.14 -16.42
CA ASP A 369 -9.51 -30.76 -16.31
C ASP A 369 -8.51 -30.05 -17.23
N LYS A 370 -7.23 -29.99 -16.85
CA LYS A 370 -6.19 -29.27 -17.61
C LYS A 370 -6.01 -29.79 -19.04
N GLU A 371 -6.34 -31.06 -19.25
CA GLU A 371 -6.26 -31.75 -20.54
C GLU A 371 -7.49 -31.50 -21.42
N ASP A 372 -8.58 -30.95 -20.86
CA ASP A 372 -9.79 -30.67 -21.60
C ASP A 372 -9.60 -29.47 -22.54
N ILE A 373 -9.81 -29.74 -23.83
CA ILE A 373 -9.79 -28.73 -24.87
C ILE A 373 -11.22 -28.49 -25.34
N ILE A 374 -11.65 -27.24 -25.24
CA ILE A 374 -12.96 -26.81 -25.72
C ILE A 374 -12.82 -26.28 -27.15
N SER A 375 -13.66 -26.76 -28.06
CA SER A 375 -13.72 -26.32 -29.45
C SER A 375 -15.12 -25.82 -29.82
N VAL A 376 -15.21 -25.10 -30.94
CA VAL A 376 -16.49 -24.68 -31.51
C VAL A 376 -16.92 -25.70 -32.57
N GLN A 377 -18.08 -26.31 -32.39
CA GLN A 377 -18.62 -27.32 -33.30
C GLN A 377 -18.99 -26.70 -34.67
N ASP A 378 -18.59 -27.35 -35.76
CA ASP A 378 -18.77 -26.84 -37.13
C ASP A 378 -20.24 -26.65 -37.54
N GLU A 379 -21.13 -27.57 -37.19
CA GLU A 379 -22.50 -27.56 -37.69
C GLU A 379 -23.43 -26.60 -36.93
N THR A 380 -23.16 -26.39 -35.63
CA THR A 380 -24.09 -25.73 -34.71
C THR A 380 -23.50 -24.49 -34.03
N GLY A 381 -22.18 -24.32 -34.02
CA GLY A 381 -21.48 -23.28 -33.27
C GLY A 381 -21.49 -23.47 -31.75
N TYR A 382 -21.94 -24.62 -31.25
CA TYR A 382 -21.89 -24.93 -29.81
C TYR A 382 -20.48 -25.25 -29.34
N LEU A 383 -20.20 -24.99 -28.07
CA LEU A 383 -18.95 -25.41 -27.45
C LEU A 383 -19.02 -26.91 -27.15
N ILE A 384 -18.05 -27.67 -27.64
CA ILE A 384 -17.91 -29.09 -27.34
C ILE A 384 -16.60 -29.29 -26.59
N ASN A 385 -16.61 -30.21 -25.62
CA ASN A 385 -15.36 -30.70 -25.07
C ASN A 385 -14.84 -31.80 -26.01
N THR A 386 -13.65 -31.59 -26.57
CA THR A 386 -13.05 -32.54 -27.52
C THR A 386 -12.64 -33.88 -26.89
N THR A 387 -12.42 -33.92 -25.57
CA THR A 387 -12.09 -35.15 -24.82
C THR A 387 -13.32 -36.05 -24.66
N SER A 388 -14.50 -35.46 -24.38
CA SER A 388 -15.74 -36.23 -24.16
C SER A 388 -16.66 -36.31 -25.39
N GLY A 389 -16.40 -35.51 -26.43
CA GLY A 389 -17.21 -35.43 -27.64
C GLY A 389 -18.61 -34.85 -27.44
N ALA A 390 -18.96 -34.47 -26.20
CA ALA A 390 -20.28 -33.99 -25.84
C ALA A 390 -20.37 -32.46 -25.93
N ALA A 391 -21.52 -31.98 -26.42
CA ALA A 391 -21.85 -30.55 -26.38
C ALA A 391 -22.10 -30.09 -24.95
N LEU A 392 -21.49 -28.96 -24.59
CA LEU A 392 -21.60 -28.38 -23.26
C LEU A 392 -23.02 -27.87 -23.01
N LYS A 393 -23.53 -28.08 -21.79
CA LYS A 393 -24.83 -27.53 -21.39
C LYS A 393 -24.81 -26.02 -21.47
N LYS A 394 -25.99 -25.42 -21.62
CA LYS A 394 -26.16 -23.97 -21.85
C LYS A 394 -25.56 -23.12 -20.73
N GLU A 395 -25.70 -23.57 -19.49
CA GLU A 395 -25.20 -22.88 -18.29
C GLU A 395 -23.67 -22.91 -18.24
N ASP A 396 -23.08 -24.07 -18.46
CA ASP A 396 -21.63 -24.27 -18.48
C ASP A 396 -20.96 -23.51 -19.63
N SER A 397 -21.56 -23.58 -20.82
CA SER A 397 -21.12 -22.81 -21.99
C SER A 397 -21.11 -21.31 -21.70
N LEU A 398 -22.10 -20.80 -20.97
CA LEU A 398 -22.21 -19.38 -20.65
C LEU A 398 -21.12 -18.92 -19.67
N ILE A 399 -20.72 -19.79 -18.73
CA ILE A 399 -19.59 -19.53 -17.84
C ILE A 399 -18.29 -19.42 -18.64
N ILE A 400 -18.06 -20.33 -19.59
CA ILE A 400 -16.89 -20.32 -20.47
C ILE A 400 -16.86 -19.06 -21.34
N TRP A 401 -17.98 -18.70 -21.98
CA TRP A 401 -18.05 -17.49 -22.80
C TRP A 401 -17.80 -16.22 -21.97
N ARG A 402 -18.31 -16.15 -20.74
CA ARG A 402 -18.03 -15.03 -19.83
C ARG A 402 -16.56 -14.95 -19.44
N HIS A 403 -15.93 -16.10 -19.22
CA HIS A 403 -14.50 -16.17 -18.92
C HIS A 403 -13.65 -15.71 -20.11
N LEU A 404 -13.93 -16.21 -21.32
CA LEU A 404 -13.25 -15.79 -22.56
C LEU A 404 -13.49 -14.32 -22.90
N TYR A 405 -14.67 -13.78 -22.61
CA TYR A 405 -14.96 -12.37 -22.85
C TYR A 405 -14.13 -11.44 -21.94
N LYS A 406 -13.86 -11.88 -20.70
CA LYS A 406 -12.99 -11.16 -19.76
C LYS A 406 -11.51 -11.35 -20.08
N ASN A 407 -11.14 -12.51 -20.61
CA ASN A 407 -9.76 -12.89 -20.94
C ASN A 407 -9.63 -13.16 -22.45
N ARG A 408 -9.87 -12.12 -23.27
CA ARG A 408 -9.95 -12.23 -24.74
C ARG A 408 -8.65 -12.70 -25.38
N ASP A 409 -7.54 -12.50 -24.69
CA ASP A 409 -6.19 -12.91 -25.06
C ASP A 409 -5.96 -14.43 -24.93
N LEU A 410 -6.86 -15.17 -24.27
CA LEU A 410 -6.86 -16.64 -24.19
C LEU A 410 -7.61 -17.29 -25.37
N VAL A 411 -8.43 -16.53 -26.10
CA VAL A 411 -9.22 -17.03 -27.23
C VAL A 411 -8.27 -17.51 -28.34
N GLY A 412 -8.37 -18.78 -28.69
CA GLY A 412 -7.55 -19.44 -29.70
C GLY A 412 -6.14 -19.82 -29.23
N LYS A 413 -5.82 -19.69 -27.94
CA LYS A 413 -4.54 -20.14 -27.38
C LYS A 413 -4.73 -21.44 -26.61
N ILE A 414 -4.03 -22.47 -27.05
CA ILE A 414 -3.88 -23.73 -26.32
C ILE A 414 -2.53 -23.69 -25.61
N VAL A 415 -2.56 -23.57 -24.28
CA VAL A 415 -1.36 -23.57 -23.45
C VAL A 415 -1.07 -25.02 -23.07
N LYS A 416 -0.05 -25.62 -23.69
CA LYS A 416 0.46 -26.92 -23.25
C LYS A 416 1.26 -26.71 -21.96
N ASP A 417 0.85 -27.37 -20.88
CA ASP A 417 1.60 -27.36 -19.62
C ASP A 417 2.93 -28.09 -19.88
N ASP A 418 4.07 -27.40 -19.74
CA ASP A 418 5.39 -28.01 -19.89
C ASP A 418 5.75 -28.66 -18.55
N PRO A 419 5.73 -30.00 -18.47
CA PRO A 419 5.84 -30.71 -17.21
C PRO A 419 7.26 -30.60 -16.61
N THR A 420 8.23 -30.07 -17.36
CA THR A 420 9.62 -29.92 -16.90
C THR A 420 9.87 -28.66 -16.07
N LYS A 421 8.97 -27.66 -16.11
CA LYS A 421 9.15 -26.37 -15.41
C LYS A 421 9.33 -26.51 -13.89
N GLU A 422 8.70 -27.51 -13.27
CA GLU A 422 8.81 -27.74 -11.82
C GLU A 422 10.24 -28.17 -11.38
N TYR A 423 11.06 -28.62 -12.33
CA TYR A 423 12.41 -29.13 -12.06
C TYR A 423 13.51 -28.09 -12.25
N ILE A 424 13.19 -26.92 -12.80
CA ILE A 424 14.14 -25.80 -12.93
C ILE A 424 14.51 -25.28 -11.52
N ASN A 425 15.80 -25.00 -11.30
CA ASN A 425 16.41 -24.62 -10.02
C ASN A 425 16.42 -25.71 -8.92
N LYS A 426 16.02 -26.96 -9.21
CA LYS A 426 16.26 -28.06 -8.26
C LYS A 426 17.75 -28.40 -8.21
N ILE A 427 18.22 -28.72 -7.00
CA ILE A 427 19.60 -29.10 -6.71
C ILE A 427 19.66 -30.61 -6.47
N PHE A 428 20.62 -31.27 -7.09
CA PHE A 428 20.83 -32.71 -6.96
C PHE A 428 22.33 -33.04 -6.91
N THR A 429 22.67 -34.25 -6.46
CA THR A 429 24.06 -34.71 -6.28
C THR A 429 24.43 -35.80 -7.28
N ILE A 430 25.62 -35.72 -7.89
CA ILE A 430 26.13 -36.75 -8.79
C ILE A 430 27.44 -37.31 -8.24
N LYS A 431 27.51 -38.64 -8.08
CA LYS A 431 28.74 -39.36 -7.72
C LYS A 431 29.60 -39.55 -8.98
N LYS A 432 30.68 -38.78 -9.15
CA LYS A 432 31.64 -38.90 -10.28
C LYS A 432 33.01 -39.34 -9.73
N LYS A 433 33.82 -40.00 -10.56
CA LYS A 433 35.22 -40.24 -10.20
C LYS A 433 36.02 -38.96 -10.46
N ASN A 434 36.83 -38.54 -9.49
CA ASN A 434 37.79 -37.45 -9.69
C ASN A 434 38.96 -37.93 -10.59
N GLU A 435 39.88 -37.02 -10.94
CA GLU A 435 41.04 -37.32 -11.81
C GLU A 435 41.97 -38.41 -11.25
N PHE A 436 41.84 -38.74 -9.96
CA PHE A 436 42.60 -39.77 -9.25
C PHE A 436 41.86 -41.13 -9.14
N GLY A 437 40.63 -41.22 -9.66
CA GLY A 437 39.83 -42.44 -9.69
C GLY A 437 38.95 -42.68 -8.47
N ASP A 438 38.99 -41.78 -7.49
CA ASP A 438 38.17 -41.83 -6.26
C ASP A 438 36.77 -41.29 -6.51
N ARG A 439 35.76 -41.87 -5.86
CA ARG A 439 34.36 -41.44 -6.01
C ARG A 439 34.08 -40.21 -5.16
N GLU A 440 33.84 -39.07 -5.79
CA GLU A 440 33.44 -37.81 -5.16
C GLU A 440 32.00 -37.43 -5.51
N VAL A 441 31.34 -36.72 -4.59
CA VAL A 441 29.96 -36.24 -4.73
C VAL A 441 29.99 -34.77 -5.15
N PHE A 442 29.39 -34.45 -6.28
CA PHE A 442 29.28 -33.09 -6.81
C PHE A 442 27.84 -32.60 -6.73
N LYS A 443 27.62 -31.35 -6.29
CA LYS A 443 26.30 -30.72 -6.27
C LYS A 443 26.06 -29.94 -7.56
N TYR A 444 24.92 -30.17 -8.18
CA TYR A 444 24.51 -29.53 -9.42
C TYR A 444 23.14 -28.88 -9.27
N MET A 445 22.96 -27.72 -9.91
CA MET A 445 21.66 -27.04 -10.04
C MET A 445 21.18 -27.12 -11.48
N ILE A 446 19.89 -27.41 -11.68
CA ILE A 446 19.28 -27.41 -13.02
C ILE A 446 19.00 -25.98 -13.45
N THR A 447 19.66 -25.54 -14.52
CA THR A 447 19.51 -24.17 -15.05
C THR A 447 18.50 -24.11 -16.18
N ASP A 448 18.37 -25.18 -16.97
CA ASP A 448 17.45 -25.24 -18.10
C ASP A 448 17.11 -26.70 -18.48
N ILE A 449 15.96 -26.92 -19.11
CA ILE A 449 15.54 -28.21 -19.66
C ILE A 449 14.95 -27.96 -21.04
N LYS A 450 15.54 -28.56 -22.08
CA LYS A 450 15.08 -28.36 -23.46
C LYS A 450 14.54 -29.65 -24.05
N GLU A 451 13.37 -29.56 -24.66
CA GLU A 451 12.80 -30.64 -25.46
C GLU A 451 13.55 -30.73 -26.80
N GLU A 452 14.02 -31.94 -27.14
CA GLU A 452 14.62 -32.27 -28.43
C GLU A 452 13.80 -33.41 -29.06
N ASP A 453 13.12 -33.09 -30.16
CA ASP A 453 12.27 -34.03 -30.88
C ASP A 453 13.09 -35.02 -31.72
N GLU A 454 13.21 -36.25 -31.24
CA GLU A 454 13.66 -37.38 -32.04
C GLU A 454 12.52 -38.38 -32.20
N SER A 455 11.90 -38.39 -33.39
CA SER A 455 11.04 -39.50 -33.83
C SER A 455 9.76 -39.74 -33.00
N GLY A 456 9.04 -38.68 -32.65
CA GLY A 456 7.67 -38.77 -32.10
C GLY A 456 7.55 -39.04 -30.60
N ASN A 457 8.66 -39.15 -29.87
CA ASN A 457 8.68 -39.17 -28.41
C ASN A 457 9.50 -37.97 -27.90
N SER A 458 8.85 -37.05 -27.18
CA SER A 458 9.48 -35.91 -26.51
C SER A 458 10.57 -36.39 -25.55
N LYS A 459 11.84 -36.12 -25.90
CA LYS A 459 12.96 -36.32 -24.98
C LYS A 459 13.53 -34.98 -24.57
N TYR A 460 14.12 -34.96 -23.37
CA TYR A 460 14.58 -33.75 -22.73
C TYR A 460 16.09 -33.80 -22.50
N ARG A 461 16.75 -32.67 -22.75
CA ARG A 461 18.15 -32.43 -22.42
C ARG A 461 18.25 -31.53 -21.21
N LEU A 462 19.02 -31.99 -20.21
CA LEU A 462 19.22 -31.29 -18.95
C LEU A 462 20.45 -30.37 -19.05
N PHE A 463 20.31 -29.13 -18.60
CA PHE A 463 21.42 -28.19 -18.43
C PHE A 463 21.64 -27.96 -16.94
N ILE A 464 22.87 -28.19 -16.49
CA ILE A 464 23.22 -28.22 -15.08
C ILE A 464 24.48 -27.43 -14.80
N GLN A 465 24.52 -26.74 -13.66
CA GLN A 465 25.67 -25.98 -13.23
C GLN A 465 26.24 -26.56 -11.93
N ASN A 466 27.56 -26.76 -11.89
CA ASN A 466 28.24 -27.24 -10.70
C ASN A 466 28.24 -26.12 -9.63
N LEU A 467 27.71 -26.42 -8.44
CA LEU A 467 27.66 -25.45 -7.33
C LEU A 467 28.95 -25.40 -6.50
N ASN A 468 29.81 -26.40 -6.63
CA ASN A 468 31.09 -26.45 -5.91
C ASN A 468 32.16 -25.56 -6.58
N ASP A 469 31.96 -25.17 -7.84
CA ASP A 469 32.79 -24.19 -8.54
C ASP A 469 31.89 -23.13 -9.20
N PRO A 470 31.73 -21.94 -8.58
CA PRO A 470 30.87 -20.86 -9.08
C PRO A 470 31.27 -20.31 -10.46
N LEU A 471 32.48 -20.63 -10.95
CA LEU A 471 32.99 -20.21 -12.26
C LEU A 471 32.84 -21.32 -13.32
N ALA A 472 32.33 -22.50 -12.96
CA ALA A 472 32.13 -23.60 -13.89
C ALA A 472 31.05 -23.27 -14.95
N GLU A 473 31.36 -23.60 -16.20
CA GLU A 473 30.42 -23.49 -17.32
C GLU A 473 29.23 -24.44 -17.15
N ILE A 474 28.10 -24.12 -17.79
CA ILE A 474 26.90 -24.96 -17.77
C ILE A 474 27.17 -26.26 -18.54
N GLU A 475 27.09 -27.40 -17.85
CA GLU A 475 27.20 -28.73 -18.44
C GLU A 475 25.84 -29.16 -19.02
N LYS A 476 25.85 -29.82 -20.19
CA LYS A 476 24.66 -30.48 -20.75
C LYS A 476 24.71 -31.98 -20.54
N SER A 477 23.56 -32.62 -20.31
CA SER A 477 23.46 -34.08 -20.19
C SER A 477 23.91 -34.77 -21.48
N LYS A 478 24.67 -35.86 -21.35
CA LYS A 478 25.16 -36.66 -22.50
C LYS A 478 24.03 -37.44 -23.18
N SER A 479 23.06 -37.90 -22.39
CA SER A 479 21.88 -38.60 -22.87
C SER A 479 20.66 -37.67 -22.88
N LEU A 480 19.77 -37.93 -23.84
CA LEU A 480 18.40 -37.43 -23.83
C LEU A 480 17.56 -38.35 -22.93
N LEU A 481 16.74 -37.76 -22.07
CA LEU A 481 15.92 -38.47 -21.09
C LEU A 481 14.44 -38.35 -21.47
N THR A 482 13.66 -39.43 -21.33
CA THR A 482 12.20 -39.28 -21.32
C THR A 482 11.77 -38.49 -20.08
N PHE A 483 10.54 -37.95 -20.06
CA PHE A 483 10.05 -37.23 -18.88
C PHE A 483 10.11 -38.08 -17.59
N GLU A 484 9.73 -39.36 -17.66
CA GLU A 484 9.82 -40.28 -16.53
C GLU A 484 11.27 -40.53 -16.08
N GLN A 485 12.20 -40.70 -17.02
CA GLN A 485 13.62 -40.86 -16.71
C GLN A 485 14.21 -39.61 -16.08
N LEU A 486 13.84 -38.43 -16.56
CA LEU A 486 14.25 -37.15 -16.02
C LEU A 486 13.73 -36.97 -14.59
N LYS A 487 12.45 -37.28 -14.36
CA LYS A 487 11.84 -37.23 -13.02
C LYS A 487 12.55 -38.17 -12.05
N ILE A 488 12.72 -39.43 -12.40
CA ILE A 488 13.41 -40.43 -11.55
C ILE A 488 14.84 -39.98 -11.27
N TYR A 489 15.57 -39.56 -12.31
CA TYR A 489 16.96 -39.11 -12.18
C TYR A 489 17.10 -37.94 -11.20
N ILE A 490 16.22 -36.94 -11.27
CA ILE A 490 16.27 -35.79 -10.38
C ILE A 490 15.83 -36.19 -8.97
N GLU A 491 14.76 -36.95 -8.81
CA GLU A 491 14.23 -37.35 -7.49
C GLU A 491 15.17 -38.28 -6.73
N GLU A 492 15.83 -39.24 -7.40
CA GLU A 492 16.81 -40.13 -6.76
C GLU A 492 18.06 -39.40 -6.29
N ASN A 493 18.51 -38.40 -7.06
CA ASN A 493 19.74 -37.67 -6.76
C ASN A 493 19.51 -36.40 -5.92
N SER A 494 18.25 -36.01 -5.68
CA SER A 494 17.86 -34.90 -4.79
C SER A 494 17.58 -35.35 -3.35
N LYS A 495 17.47 -36.66 -3.08
CA LYS A 495 17.38 -37.18 -1.72
C LYS A 495 18.76 -37.05 -1.07
N GLU A 496 18.84 -36.28 0.02
CA GLU A 496 20.00 -36.34 0.91
C GLU A 496 20.15 -37.79 1.38
N ASP A 497 21.33 -38.39 1.17
CA ASP A 497 21.73 -39.63 1.84
C ASP A 497 21.54 -39.36 3.35
N SER A 498 20.49 -39.96 3.92
CA SER A 498 20.18 -39.98 5.36
C SER A 498 21.26 -40.68 6.17
#